data_AF-B9VX70-F1
#
_entry.id   AF-B9VX70-F1
#
_cell.length_a   1.000
_cell.length_b   1.000
_cell.length_c   1.000
_cell.angle_alpha   90.00
_cell.angle_beta   90.00
_cell.angle_gamma   90.00
#
_symmetry.space_group_name_H-M   'P 1'
#
loop_
_entity.id
_entity.type
_entity.pdbx_description
1 polymer ?
#
loop_
_entity_poly.entity_id
_entity_poly.type
_entity_poly.pdbx_seq_one_letter_code
_entity_poly.pdbx_strand_id
1 'polypeptide(L)'
;VRTFMYTSGRLISRSTTDVEALRELLDEGLQELIQVVLSIVYITAMLLVLDVGLGGAAVLSFVPLLMLVRNFQKRSMRVYRKRSTAIAAVIVKFAETMNGIRPVKSFRRERANDAAFAELNSRHRQVNGDSILEMARYVVLSRLTANVAVAAIVVWGAYRVADGALALGVLAASALYIRRLYDPIDRMGMFLNSYQSAAASLEKIAGLLAQKPSVPDPVQPRELPERKAGKPGRSVEFEGVSFGYRTGRRH
;
A
#
# COMPACT_ATOMS: atom_id res chain seq x y z
N VAL A 1 24.95 9.84 11.92
CA VAL A 1 23.98 10.40 10.94
C VAL A 1 24.21 9.73 9.58
N ARG A 2 23.24 8.93 9.09
CA ARG A 2 23.32 8.20 7.81
C ARG A 2 22.86 9.12 6.68
N THR A 3 23.78 9.61 5.87
CA THR A 3 23.46 10.40 4.67
C THR A 3 23.27 9.44 3.50
N PHE A 4 22.02 9.15 3.13
CA PHE A 4 21.73 8.52 1.85
C PHE A 4 21.99 9.56 0.75
N MET A 5 23.02 9.34 -0.08
CA MET A 5 23.25 10.17 -1.27
C MET A 5 22.25 9.75 -2.35
N TYR A 6 21.30 10.64 -2.65
CA TYR A 6 20.34 10.44 -3.75
C TYR A 6 20.93 11.05 -5.03
N THR A 7 21.18 10.22 -6.04
CA THR A 7 21.58 10.67 -7.39
C THR A 7 20.41 11.40 -8.05
N SER A 8 20.63 12.56 -8.66
CA SER A 8 19.59 13.50 -9.16
C SER A 8 18.52 12.87 -10.08
N GLY A 9 18.88 11.88 -10.90
CA GLY A 9 17.90 11.16 -11.75
C GLY A 9 16.95 10.22 -10.97
N ARG A 10 17.33 9.83 -9.76
CA ARG A 10 16.51 9.01 -8.84
C ARG A 10 15.52 9.86 -8.04
N LEU A 11 15.73 11.17 -7.93
CA LEU A 11 14.81 12.10 -7.28
C LEU A 11 13.62 12.42 -8.19
N ILE A 12 13.89 12.75 -9.46
CA ILE A 12 12.85 13.15 -10.43
C ILE A 12 11.88 11.99 -10.73
N SER A 13 12.40 10.80 -11.06
CA SER A 13 11.55 9.62 -11.33
C SER A 13 10.76 9.14 -10.11
N ARG A 14 11.30 9.31 -8.89
CA ARG A 14 10.60 8.92 -7.66
C ARG A 14 9.53 9.92 -7.25
N SER A 15 9.76 11.22 -7.44
CA SER A 15 8.75 12.25 -7.15
C SER A 15 7.48 12.05 -7.97
N THR A 16 7.58 11.68 -9.25
CA THR A 16 6.37 11.45 -10.07
C THR A 16 5.59 10.21 -9.61
N THR A 17 6.26 9.07 -9.39
CA THR A 17 5.57 7.83 -8.98
C THR A 17 5.03 7.90 -7.55
N ASP A 18 5.75 8.54 -6.62
CA ASP A 18 5.29 8.68 -5.23
C ASP A 18 4.12 9.67 -5.12
N VAL A 19 4.07 10.71 -5.96
CA VAL A 19 2.91 11.62 -6.06
C VAL A 19 1.72 10.94 -6.74
N GLU A 20 1.96 10.12 -7.77
CA GLU A 20 0.90 9.37 -8.44
C GLU A 20 0.20 8.40 -7.49
N ALA A 21 0.94 7.72 -6.61
CA ALA A 21 0.35 6.85 -5.59
C ALA A 21 -0.57 7.60 -4.60
N LEU A 22 -0.22 8.85 -4.24
CA LEU A 22 -1.07 9.71 -3.42
C LEU A 22 -2.33 10.14 -4.18
N ARG A 23 -2.18 10.49 -5.46
CA ARG A 23 -3.29 10.84 -6.33
C ARG A 23 -4.26 9.67 -6.49
N GLU A 24 -3.77 8.47 -6.75
CA GLU A 24 -4.59 7.26 -6.87
C GLU A 24 -5.41 6.98 -5.59
N LEU A 25 -4.82 7.17 -4.40
CA LEU A 25 -5.58 7.07 -3.15
C LEU A 25 -6.69 8.14 -3.06
N LEU A 26 -6.41 9.37 -3.46
CA LEU A 26 -7.35 10.48 -3.35
C LEU A 26 -8.48 10.40 -4.39
N ASP A 27 -8.16 10.00 -5.61
CA ASP A 27 -9.11 9.92 -6.72
C ASP A 27 -9.92 8.61 -6.63
N GLU A 28 -9.24 7.45 -6.58
CA GLU A 28 -9.92 6.15 -6.66
C GLU A 28 -10.26 5.60 -5.27
N GLY A 29 -9.28 5.62 -4.35
CA GLY A 29 -9.46 5.03 -3.02
C GLY A 29 -10.53 5.73 -2.20
N LEU A 30 -10.46 7.06 -2.12
CA LEU A 30 -11.38 7.88 -1.34
C LEU A 30 -12.80 7.87 -1.93
N GLN A 31 -12.92 7.93 -3.26
CA GLN A 31 -14.21 7.82 -3.93
C GLN A 31 -14.89 6.48 -3.62
N GLU A 32 -14.15 5.37 -3.69
CA GLU A 32 -14.68 4.04 -3.33
C GLU A 32 -15.10 3.97 -1.86
N LEU A 33 -14.28 4.51 -0.94
CA LEU A 33 -14.62 4.53 0.48
C LEU A 33 -15.91 5.32 0.74
N ILE A 34 -16.06 6.50 0.13
CA ILE A 34 -17.27 7.31 0.22
C ILE A 34 -18.47 6.53 -0.31
N GLN A 35 -18.34 5.89 -1.48
CA GLN A 35 -19.43 5.12 -2.07
C GLN A 35 -19.85 3.94 -1.19
N VAL A 36 -18.89 3.23 -0.58
CA VAL A 36 -19.15 2.12 0.36
C VAL A 36 -19.88 2.63 1.61
N VAL A 37 -19.38 3.70 2.24
CA VAL A 37 -19.98 4.26 3.46
C VAL A 37 -21.39 4.76 3.18
N LEU A 38 -21.58 5.55 2.12
CA LEU A 38 -22.89 6.05 1.73
C LEU A 38 -23.86 4.91 1.41
N SER A 39 -23.43 3.88 0.69
CA SER A 39 -24.28 2.72 0.38
C SER A 39 -24.68 1.98 1.65
N ILE A 40 -23.75 1.72 2.58
CA ILE A 40 -24.06 1.06 3.85
C ILE A 40 -25.07 1.88 4.65
N VAL A 41 -24.83 3.19 4.80
CA VAL A 41 -25.72 4.08 5.55
C VAL A 41 -27.11 4.12 4.91
N TYR A 42 -27.17 4.33 3.58
CA TYR A 42 -28.43 4.41 2.84
C TYR A 42 -29.24 3.11 2.92
N ILE A 43 -28.61 1.96 2.68
CA ILE A 43 -29.28 0.66 2.70
C ILE A 43 -29.74 0.32 4.12
N THR A 44 -28.89 0.56 5.13
CA THR A 44 -29.25 0.32 6.53
C THR A 44 -30.43 1.19 6.95
N ALA A 45 -30.42 2.48 6.58
CA ALA A 45 -31.53 3.39 6.84
C ALA A 45 -32.82 2.91 6.15
N MET A 46 -32.75 2.51 4.88
CA MET A 46 -33.90 1.95 4.15
C MET A 46 -34.45 0.69 4.81
N LEU A 47 -33.58 -0.23 5.26
CA LEU A 47 -34.01 -1.44 5.97
C LEU A 47 -34.69 -1.12 7.30
N LEU A 48 -34.17 -0.16 8.06
CA LEU A 48 -34.78 0.29 9.32
C LEU A 48 -36.15 0.96 9.11
N VAL A 49 -36.30 1.70 8.01
CA VAL A 49 -37.59 2.30 7.60
C VAL A 49 -38.59 1.21 7.19
N LEU A 50 -38.14 0.17 6.49
CA LEU A 50 -38.97 -0.94 6.04
C LEU A 50 -39.43 -1.83 7.20
N ASP A 51 -38.51 -2.25 8.07
CA ASP A 51 -38.79 -2.98 9.30
C ASP A 51 -37.58 -2.87 10.24
N VAL A 52 -37.81 -2.35 11.45
CA VAL A 52 -36.76 -2.15 12.45
C VAL A 52 -36.05 -3.46 12.81
N GLY A 53 -36.77 -4.59 12.78
CA GLY A 53 -36.22 -5.91 13.04
C GLY A 53 -35.23 -6.34 11.96
N LEU A 54 -35.60 -6.23 10.67
CA LEU A 54 -34.73 -6.54 9.54
C LEU A 54 -33.52 -5.59 9.47
N GLY A 55 -33.74 -4.30 9.69
CA GLY A 55 -32.66 -3.31 9.77
C GLY A 55 -31.70 -3.59 10.94
N GLY A 56 -32.22 -3.92 12.12
CA GLY A 56 -31.40 -4.32 13.27
C GLY A 56 -30.61 -5.61 13.01
N ALA A 57 -31.22 -6.61 12.38
CA ALA A 57 -30.54 -7.84 11.99
C ALA A 57 -29.42 -7.59 10.96
N ALA A 58 -29.64 -6.66 10.02
CA ALA A 58 -28.63 -6.22 9.06
C ALA A 58 -27.48 -5.43 9.72
N VAL A 59 -27.74 -4.68 10.78
CA VAL A 59 -26.67 -4.04 11.57
C VAL A 59 -25.85 -5.09 12.32
N LEU A 60 -26.52 -6.05 12.97
CA LEU A 60 -25.87 -7.13 13.72
C LEU A 60 -25.00 -8.03 12.83
N SER A 61 -25.41 -8.24 11.58
CA SER A 61 -24.64 -9.06 10.64
C SER A 61 -23.31 -8.42 10.21
N PHE A 62 -23.07 -7.13 10.50
CA PHE A 62 -21.75 -6.51 10.32
C PHE A 62 -20.72 -6.96 11.35
N VAL A 63 -21.13 -7.44 12.53
CA VAL A 63 -20.21 -7.87 13.59
C VAL A 63 -19.23 -8.95 13.09
N PRO A 64 -19.69 -10.10 12.53
CA PRO A 64 -18.77 -11.13 12.03
C PRO A 64 -17.91 -10.61 10.85
N LEU A 65 -18.47 -9.75 10.00
CA LEU A 65 -17.74 -9.16 8.88
C LEU A 65 -16.59 -8.26 9.37
N LEU A 66 -16.84 -7.39 10.35
CA LEU A 66 -15.82 -6.53 10.95
C LEU A 66 -14.70 -7.33 11.61
N MET A 67 -15.03 -8.46 12.26
CA MET A 67 -14.03 -9.38 12.81
C MET A 67 -13.16 -9.99 11.71
N LEU A 68 -13.78 -10.39 10.60
CA LEU A 68 -13.07 -10.95 9.44
C LEU A 68 -12.11 -9.91 8.82
N VAL A 69 -12.60 -8.68 8.58
CA VAL A 69 -11.82 -7.55 8.05
C VAL A 69 -10.64 -7.23 8.97
N ARG A 70 -10.87 -7.14 10.29
CA ARG A 70 -9.79 -6.86 11.26
C ARG A 70 -8.72 -7.95 11.28
N ASN A 71 -9.12 -9.22 11.22
CA ASN A 71 -8.18 -10.34 11.14
C ASN A 71 -7.40 -10.31 9.83
N PHE A 72 -8.07 -10.02 8.71
CA PHE A 72 -7.44 -9.88 7.39
C PHE A 72 -6.42 -8.75 7.38
N GLN A 73 -6.75 -7.55 7.87
CA GLN A 73 -5.79 -6.43 7.94
C GLN A 73 -4.51 -6.82 8.70
N LYS A 74 -4.63 -7.45 9.87
CA LYS A 74 -3.48 -7.90 10.68
C LYS A 74 -2.62 -8.95 9.98
N ARG A 75 -3.22 -9.83 9.17
CA ARG A 75 -2.50 -10.86 8.41
C ARG A 75 -1.88 -10.29 7.13
N SER A 76 -2.65 -9.52 6.38
CA SER A 76 -2.25 -8.87 5.13
C SER A 76 -1.01 -8.00 5.31
N MET A 77 -0.94 -7.19 6.38
CA MET A 77 0.26 -6.38 6.68
C MET A 77 1.54 -7.22 6.83
N ARG A 78 1.44 -8.39 7.49
CA ARG A 78 2.59 -9.29 7.68
C ARG A 78 3.01 -9.96 6.37
N VAL A 79 2.03 -10.42 5.60
CA VAL A 79 2.23 -11.06 4.29
C VAL A 79 2.82 -10.07 3.29
N TYR A 80 2.30 -8.84 3.25
CA TYR A 80 2.80 -7.75 2.42
C TYR A 80 4.28 -7.45 2.71
N ARG A 81 4.64 -7.29 3.99
CA ARG A 81 6.03 -7.04 4.40
C ARG A 81 6.97 -8.17 3.96
N LYS A 82 6.54 -9.42 4.08
CA LYS A 82 7.30 -10.58 3.57
C LYS A 82 7.45 -10.52 2.04
N ARG A 83 6.37 -10.23 1.32
CA ARG A 83 6.35 -10.13 -0.16
C ARG A 83 7.30 -9.03 -0.65
N SER A 84 7.24 -7.86 -0.02
CA SER A 84 8.11 -6.71 -0.30
C SER A 84 9.59 -7.04 -0.05
N THR A 85 9.90 -7.70 1.07
CA THR A 85 11.28 -8.14 1.38
C THR A 85 11.79 -9.15 0.34
N ALA A 86 10.96 -10.11 -0.07
CA ALA A 86 11.35 -11.15 -1.02
C ALA A 86 11.62 -10.59 -2.42
N ILE A 87 10.76 -9.70 -2.93
CA ILE A 87 10.99 -9.08 -4.26
C ILE A 87 12.20 -8.15 -4.23
N ALA A 88 12.43 -7.43 -3.13
CA ALA A 88 13.60 -6.58 -2.98
C ALA A 88 14.91 -7.38 -3.06
N ALA A 89 14.97 -8.56 -2.44
CA ALA A 89 16.14 -9.44 -2.52
C ALA A 89 16.43 -9.90 -3.96
N VAL A 90 15.39 -10.23 -4.74
CA VAL A 90 15.51 -10.57 -6.17
C VAL A 90 16.07 -9.40 -6.97
N ILE A 91 15.52 -8.19 -6.77
CA ILE A 91 15.97 -6.97 -7.46
C ILE A 91 17.43 -6.64 -7.12
N VAL A 92 17.80 -6.72 -5.84
CA VAL A 92 19.17 -6.46 -5.39
C VAL A 92 20.15 -7.44 -6.04
N LYS A 93 19.85 -8.75 -5.98
CA LYS A 93 20.72 -9.77 -6.57
C LYS A 93 20.86 -9.61 -8.09
N PHE A 94 19.77 -9.24 -8.76
CA PHE A 94 19.78 -8.94 -10.19
C PHE A 94 20.68 -7.74 -10.50
N ALA A 95 20.51 -6.63 -9.78
CA ALA A 95 21.29 -5.41 -9.98
C ALA A 95 22.78 -5.63 -9.68
N GLU A 96 23.12 -6.37 -8.62
CA GLU A 96 24.51 -6.76 -8.30
C GLU A 96 25.14 -7.58 -9.44
N THR A 97 24.40 -8.56 -9.96
CA THR A 97 24.88 -9.44 -11.03
C THR A 97 25.09 -8.67 -12.33
N MET A 98 24.16 -7.78 -12.69
CA MET A 98 24.26 -6.97 -13.91
C MET A 98 25.39 -5.94 -13.83
N ASN A 99 25.52 -5.23 -12.70
CA ASN A 99 26.63 -4.28 -12.49
C ASN A 99 27.99 -4.99 -12.36
N GLY A 100 27.99 -6.22 -11.83
CA GLY A 100 29.17 -7.06 -11.61
C GLY A 100 29.41 -8.12 -12.68
N ILE A 101 28.82 -7.99 -13.87
CA ILE A 101 28.80 -9.09 -14.85
C ILE A 101 30.19 -9.48 -15.35
N ARG A 102 31.12 -8.51 -15.45
CA ARG A 102 32.51 -8.76 -15.86
C ARG A 102 33.23 -9.72 -14.88
N PRO A 103 33.28 -9.44 -13.56
CA PRO A 103 33.74 -10.40 -12.56
C PRO A 103 33.07 -11.78 -12.67
N VAL A 104 31.74 -11.82 -12.75
CA VAL A 104 30.99 -13.09 -12.82
C VAL A 104 31.46 -13.97 -13.97
N LYS A 105 31.60 -13.40 -15.18
CA LYS A 105 32.13 -14.10 -16.36
C LYS A 105 33.61 -14.45 -16.23
N SER A 106 34.43 -13.54 -15.73
CA SER A 106 35.88 -13.76 -15.60
C SER A 106 36.24 -14.89 -14.63
N PHE A 107 35.43 -15.08 -13.58
CA PHE A 107 35.59 -16.16 -12.61
C PHE A 107 34.73 -17.40 -12.92
N ARG A 108 34.03 -17.42 -14.07
CA ARG A 108 33.11 -18.49 -14.49
C ARG A 108 32.07 -18.85 -13.41
N ARG A 109 31.53 -17.82 -12.72
CA ARG A 109 30.63 -17.94 -11.57
C ARG A 109 29.14 -17.88 -11.96
N GLU A 110 28.80 -17.93 -13.24
CA GLU A 110 27.42 -17.85 -13.74
C GLU A 110 26.50 -18.85 -13.06
N ARG A 111 26.86 -20.15 -13.07
CA ARG A 111 26.05 -21.21 -12.45
C ARG A 111 25.79 -20.99 -10.95
N ALA A 112 26.80 -20.51 -10.22
CA ALA A 112 26.67 -20.23 -8.79
C ALA A 112 25.74 -19.02 -8.54
N ASN A 113 25.83 -17.99 -9.38
CA ASN A 113 24.94 -16.84 -9.32
C ASN A 113 23.50 -17.20 -9.71
N ASP A 114 23.32 -18.03 -10.73
CA ASP A 114 22.01 -18.51 -11.18
C ASP A 114 21.34 -19.35 -10.09
N ALA A 115 22.09 -20.23 -9.42
CA ALA A 115 21.59 -21.01 -8.29
C ALA A 115 21.13 -20.11 -7.12
N ALA A 116 21.95 -19.12 -6.75
CA ALA A 116 21.59 -18.16 -5.71
C ALA A 116 20.38 -17.30 -6.10
N PHE A 117 20.27 -16.91 -7.37
CA PHE A 117 19.12 -16.18 -7.89
C PHE A 117 17.85 -17.04 -7.89
N ALA A 118 17.96 -18.32 -8.28
CA ALA A 118 16.85 -19.27 -8.29
C ALA A 118 16.27 -19.50 -6.89
N GLU A 119 17.10 -19.55 -5.85
CA GLU A 119 16.65 -19.65 -4.45
C GLU A 119 15.82 -18.43 -4.04
N LEU A 120 16.33 -17.22 -4.30
CA LEU A 120 15.60 -15.97 -4.00
C LEU A 120 14.28 -15.88 -4.78
N ASN A 121 14.29 -16.28 -6.06
CA ASN A 121 13.11 -16.28 -6.89
C ASN A 121 12.07 -17.32 -6.43
N SER A 122 12.51 -18.52 -6.01
CA SER A 122 11.64 -19.54 -5.43
C SER A 122 10.97 -19.05 -4.16
N ARG A 123 11.73 -18.41 -3.27
CA ARG A 123 11.19 -17.77 -2.06
C ARG A 123 10.20 -16.65 -2.39
N HIS A 124 10.50 -15.80 -3.37
CA HIS A 124 9.55 -14.78 -3.83
C HIS A 124 8.26 -15.41 -4.37
N ARG A 125 8.36 -16.46 -5.20
CA ARG A 125 7.21 -17.19 -5.73
C ARG A 125 6.34 -17.78 -4.63
N GLN A 126 6.94 -18.42 -3.62
CA GLN A 126 6.23 -19.01 -2.49
C GLN A 126 5.48 -17.93 -1.69
N VAL A 127 6.17 -16.86 -1.28
CA VAL A 127 5.56 -15.77 -0.50
C VAL A 127 4.46 -15.05 -1.29
N ASN A 128 4.64 -14.87 -2.60
CA ASN A 128 3.61 -14.29 -3.45
C ASN A 128 2.39 -15.22 -3.57
N GLY A 129 2.61 -16.53 -3.69
CA GLY A 129 1.54 -17.54 -3.68
C GLY A 129 0.75 -17.55 -2.37
N ASP A 130 1.44 -17.53 -1.23
CA ASP A 130 0.82 -17.43 0.09
C ASP A 130 -0.04 -16.15 0.21
N SER A 131 0.42 -15.05 -0.39
CA SER A 131 -0.32 -13.78 -0.40
C SER A 131 -1.64 -13.88 -1.18
N ILE A 132 -1.60 -14.52 -2.35
CA ILE A 132 -2.79 -14.76 -3.17
C ILE A 132 -3.76 -15.69 -2.44
N LEU A 133 -3.26 -16.74 -1.79
CA LEU A 133 -4.10 -17.68 -1.04
C LEU A 133 -4.78 -17.02 0.17
N GLU A 134 -4.09 -16.14 0.90
CA GLU A 134 -4.70 -15.37 1.99
C GLU A 134 -5.80 -14.41 1.48
N MET A 135 -5.59 -13.75 0.34
CA MET A 135 -6.62 -12.92 -0.29
C MET A 135 -7.83 -13.77 -0.72
N ALA A 136 -7.59 -14.92 -1.35
CA ALA A 136 -8.65 -15.84 -1.74
C ALA A 136 -9.46 -16.33 -0.53
N ARG A 137 -8.79 -16.70 0.57
CA ARG A 137 -9.45 -17.07 1.84
C ARG A 137 -10.33 -15.95 2.37
N TYR A 138 -9.85 -14.70 2.35
CA TYR A 138 -10.64 -13.55 2.78
C TYR A 138 -11.89 -13.34 1.93
N VAL A 139 -11.76 -13.35 0.59
CA VAL A 139 -12.90 -13.19 -0.32
C VAL A 139 -13.93 -14.31 -0.11
N VAL A 140 -13.48 -15.56 -0.05
CA VAL A 140 -14.35 -16.73 0.14
C VAL A 140 -15.08 -16.66 1.49
N LEU A 141 -14.36 -16.41 2.59
CA LEU A 141 -14.98 -16.32 3.92
C LEU A 141 -15.92 -15.12 4.04
N SER A 142 -15.59 -13.99 3.42
CA SER A 142 -16.46 -12.81 3.40
C SER A 142 -17.77 -13.09 2.66
N ARG A 143 -17.69 -13.70 1.47
CA ARG A 143 -18.86 -14.09 0.68
C ARG A 143 -19.70 -15.15 1.37
N LEU A 144 -19.08 -16.14 2.01
CA LEU A 144 -19.78 -17.15 2.80
C LEU A 144 -20.52 -16.49 3.98
N THR A 145 -19.86 -15.60 4.71
CA THR A 145 -20.47 -14.85 5.83
C THR A 145 -21.65 -14.01 5.35
N ALA A 146 -21.51 -13.30 4.22
CA ALA A 146 -22.58 -12.52 3.62
C ALA A 146 -23.78 -13.39 3.22
N ASN A 147 -23.53 -14.51 2.53
CA ASN A 147 -24.60 -15.42 2.10
C ASN A 147 -25.32 -16.06 3.30
N VAL A 148 -24.59 -16.46 4.34
CA VAL A 148 -25.17 -17.00 5.57
C VAL A 148 -26.02 -15.93 6.28
N ALA A 149 -25.54 -14.69 6.36
CA ALA A 149 -26.29 -13.59 6.93
C ALA A 149 -27.58 -13.29 6.15
N VAL A 150 -27.49 -13.19 4.82
CA VAL A 150 -28.66 -13.02 3.94
C VAL A 150 -29.67 -14.15 4.15
N ALA A 151 -29.22 -15.41 4.11
CA ALA A 151 -30.09 -16.56 4.29
C ALA A 151 -30.76 -16.56 5.67
N ALA A 152 -30.01 -16.29 6.74
CA ALA A 152 -30.56 -16.21 8.10
C ALA A 152 -31.61 -15.12 8.24
N ILE A 153 -31.35 -13.91 7.73
CA ILE A 153 -32.29 -12.79 7.79
C ILE A 153 -33.54 -13.08 6.94
N VAL A 154 -33.39 -13.68 5.76
CA VAL A 154 -34.52 -14.04 4.90
C VAL A 154 -35.37 -15.15 5.52
N VAL A 155 -34.75 -16.19 6.10
CA VAL A 155 -35.49 -17.26 6.80
C VAL A 155 -36.26 -16.71 7.99
N TRP A 156 -35.62 -15.85 8.79
CA TRP A 156 -36.28 -15.19 9.91
C TRP A 156 -37.43 -14.27 9.46
N GLY A 157 -37.20 -13.50 8.39
CA GLY A 157 -38.24 -12.67 7.79
C GLY A 157 -39.40 -13.49 7.21
N ALA A 158 -39.12 -14.64 6.60
CA ALA A 158 -40.14 -15.54 6.06
C ALA A 158 -41.04 -16.10 7.18
N TYR A 159 -40.47 -16.44 8.34
CA TYR A 159 -41.24 -16.82 9.52
C TYR A 159 -42.16 -15.67 9.97
N ARG A 160 -41.66 -14.43 10.04
CA ARG A 160 -42.49 -13.26 10.37
C ARG A 160 -43.59 -12.97 9.33
N VAL A 161 -43.38 -13.31 8.06
CA VAL A 161 -44.44 -13.24 7.04
C VAL A 161 -45.50 -14.30 7.28
N ALA A 162 -45.09 -15.54 7.61
CA ALA A 162 -46.02 -16.64 7.90
C ALA A 162 -46.91 -16.34 9.11
N ASP A 163 -46.36 -15.69 10.14
CA ASP A 163 -47.09 -15.27 11.34
C ASP A 163 -47.88 -13.94 11.15
N GLY A 164 -47.87 -13.36 9.94
CA GLY A 164 -48.57 -12.11 9.62
C GLY A 164 -47.94 -10.83 10.17
N ALA A 165 -46.78 -10.92 10.82
CA ALA A 165 -46.05 -9.80 11.44
C ALA A 165 -45.19 -8.99 10.45
N LEU A 166 -45.11 -9.42 9.19
CA LEU A 166 -44.35 -8.75 8.13
C LEU A 166 -45.05 -8.96 6.77
N ALA A 167 -45.14 -7.90 5.96
CA ALA A 167 -45.67 -8.03 4.60
C ALA A 167 -44.65 -8.71 3.67
N LEU A 168 -45.13 -9.60 2.78
CA LEU A 168 -44.28 -10.29 1.81
C LEU A 168 -43.47 -9.33 0.93
N GLY A 169 -44.07 -8.20 0.53
CA GLY A 169 -43.39 -7.16 -0.25
C GLY A 169 -42.23 -6.50 0.50
N VAL A 170 -42.35 -6.32 1.82
CA VAL A 170 -41.29 -5.78 2.67
C VAL A 170 -40.13 -6.76 2.76
N LEU A 171 -40.40 -8.05 2.91
CA LEU A 171 -39.37 -9.09 2.89
C LEU A 171 -38.66 -9.15 1.53
N ALA A 172 -39.41 -9.10 0.43
CA ALA A 172 -38.84 -9.12 -0.92
C ALA A 172 -37.92 -7.92 -1.19
N ALA A 173 -38.37 -6.70 -0.83
CA ALA A 173 -37.54 -5.50 -0.93
C ALA A 173 -36.30 -5.60 -0.03
N SER A 174 -36.47 -6.05 1.20
CA SER A 174 -35.38 -6.20 2.17
C SER A 174 -34.32 -7.20 1.70
N ALA A 175 -34.71 -8.32 1.09
CA ALA A 175 -33.77 -9.28 0.54
C ALA A 175 -32.86 -8.67 -0.55
N LEU A 176 -33.42 -7.81 -1.40
CA LEU A 176 -32.65 -7.08 -2.43
C LEU A 176 -31.69 -6.07 -1.80
N TYR A 177 -32.14 -5.33 -0.78
CA TYR A 177 -31.32 -4.38 -0.04
C TYR A 177 -30.17 -5.06 0.72
N ILE A 178 -30.45 -6.15 1.45
CA ILE A 178 -29.43 -6.89 2.20
C ILE A 178 -28.37 -7.45 1.25
N ARG A 179 -28.75 -7.97 0.07
CA ARG A 179 -27.77 -8.43 -0.92
C ARG A 179 -26.83 -7.29 -1.35
N ARG A 180 -27.39 -6.12 -1.67
CA ARG A 180 -26.62 -4.91 -2.03
C ARG A 180 -25.72 -4.41 -0.91
N LEU A 181 -26.09 -4.66 0.35
CA LEU A 181 -25.29 -4.28 1.52
C LEU A 181 -23.89 -4.94 1.50
N TYR A 182 -23.78 -6.12 0.88
CA TYR A 182 -22.56 -6.93 0.84
C TYR A 182 -21.77 -6.83 -0.47
N ASP A 183 -22.33 -6.25 -1.54
CA ASP A 183 -21.64 -6.02 -2.81
C ASP A 183 -20.29 -5.27 -2.68
N PRO A 184 -20.13 -4.27 -1.79
CA PRO A 184 -18.89 -3.48 -1.70
C PRO A 184 -17.71 -4.19 -1.03
N ILE A 185 -17.88 -5.43 -0.51
CA ILE A 185 -16.83 -6.17 0.19
C ILE A 185 -15.55 -6.30 -0.64
N ASP A 186 -15.70 -6.55 -1.94
CA ASP A 186 -14.57 -6.73 -2.85
C ASP A 186 -13.81 -5.41 -3.09
N ARG A 187 -14.49 -4.26 -2.95
CA ARG A 187 -13.92 -2.92 -3.18
C ARG A 187 -13.02 -2.43 -2.04
N MET A 188 -13.28 -2.89 -0.82
CA MET A 188 -12.40 -2.61 0.34
C MET A 188 -10.98 -3.14 0.13
N GLY A 189 -10.81 -4.21 -0.65
CA GLY A 189 -9.50 -4.74 -1.01
C GLY A 189 -8.68 -3.78 -1.88
N MET A 190 -9.31 -3.10 -2.85
CA MET A 190 -8.66 -2.10 -3.69
C MET A 190 -8.26 -0.87 -2.87
N PHE A 191 -9.19 -0.33 -2.08
CA PHE A 191 -8.91 0.79 -1.17
C PHE A 191 -7.70 0.53 -0.26
N LEU A 192 -7.64 -0.66 0.36
CA LEU A 192 -6.53 -1.01 1.26
C LEU A 192 -5.18 -1.09 0.54
N ASN A 193 -5.17 -1.48 -0.75
CA ASN A 193 -3.94 -1.49 -1.55
C ASN A 193 -3.48 -0.06 -1.87
N SER A 194 -4.38 0.80 -2.37
CA SER A 194 -4.07 2.20 -2.69
C SER A 194 -3.63 2.96 -1.43
N TYR A 195 -4.30 2.73 -0.29
CA TYR A 195 -3.94 3.32 1.00
C TYR A 195 -2.51 2.97 1.42
N GLN A 196 -2.13 1.69 1.33
CA GLN A 196 -0.78 1.24 1.68
C GLN A 196 0.28 1.79 0.74
N SER A 197 -0.01 1.86 -0.57
CA SER A 197 0.87 2.45 -1.58
C SER A 197 1.16 3.91 -1.24
N ALA A 198 0.11 4.70 -1.03
CA ALA A 198 0.20 6.10 -0.65
C ALA A 198 0.92 6.32 0.68
N ALA A 199 0.65 5.50 1.71
CA ALA A 199 1.33 5.60 3.01
C ALA A 199 2.85 5.39 2.88
N ALA A 200 3.27 4.40 2.09
CA ALA A 200 4.68 4.14 1.83
C ALA A 200 5.35 5.27 1.02
N SER A 201 4.62 5.88 0.07
CA SER A 201 5.10 7.05 -0.67
C SER A 201 5.20 8.29 0.21
N LEU A 202 4.25 8.50 1.12
CA LEU A 202 4.27 9.60 2.08
C LEU A 202 5.46 9.50 3.04
N GLU A 203 5.79 8.31 3.54
CA GLU A 203 6.96 8.09 4.40
C GLU A 203 8.27 8.53 3.72
N LYS A 204 8.42 8.23 2.42
CA LYS A 204 9.60 8.64 1.65
C LYS A 204 9.63 10.15 1.42
N ILE A 205 8.50 10.77 1.04
CA ILE A 205 8.40 12.22 0.81
C ILE A 205 8.72 12.95 2.11
N ALA A 206 8.14 12.53 3.22
CA ALA A 206 8.44 13.09 4.54
C ALA A 206 9.92 12.91 4.91
N GLY A 207 10.51 11.75 4.62
CA GLY A 207 11.94 11.50 4.82
C GLY A 207 12.85 12.43 4.01
N LEU A 208 12.48 12.74 2.77
CA LEU A 208 13.19 13.70 1.91
C LEU A 208 13.02 15.14 2.41
N LEU A 209 11.81 15.55 2.75
CA LEU A 209 11.53 16.90 3.26
C LEU A 209 12.18 17.16 4.63
N ALA A 210 12.32 16.11 5.45
CA ALA A 210 13.00 16.19 6.74
C ALA A 210 14.54 16.22 6.61
N GLN A 211 15.09 16.00 5.41
CA GLN A 211 16.54 15.93 5.22
C GLN A 211 17.15 17.32 5.25
N LYS A 212 17.86 17.65 6.34
CA LYS A 212 18.63 18.90 6.45
C LYS A 212 19.88 18.83 5.56
N PRO A 213 20.14 19.84 4.71
CA PRO A 213 21.39 19.93 3.95
C PRO A 213 22.59 19.92 4.89
N SER A 214 23.65 19.18 4.54
CA SER A 214 24.90 19.18 5.31
C SER A 214 25.66 20.50 5.20
N VAL A 215 25.42 21.24 4.12
CA VAL A 215 25.87 22.61 3.91
C VAL A 215 24.61 23.41 3.56
N PRO A 216 23.94 24.01 4.55
CA PRO A 216 22.80 24.88 4.27
C PRO A 216 23.29 26.14 3.56
N ASP A 217 22.48 26.68 2.66
CA ASP A 217 22.75 27.99 2.09
C ASP A 217 22.80 29.04 3.22
N PRO A 218 23.75 29.98 3.18
CA PRO A 218 23.89 30.98 4.23
C PRO A 218 22.63 31.87 4.28
N VAL A 219 22.02 31.96 5.47
CA VAL A 219 20.82 32.81 5.71
C VAL A 219 21.07 34.28 5.34
N GLN A 220 22.31 34.73 5.49
CA GLN A 220 22.79 36.01 4.99
C GLN A 220 23.98 35.74 4.06
N PRO A 221 23.79 35.77 2.73
CA PRO A 221 24.88 35.63 1.78
C PRO A 221 25.86 36.77 1.99
N ARG A 222 27.13 36.45 2.23
CA ARG A 222 28.20 37.46 2.20
C ARG A 222 28.55 37.72 0.74
N GLU A 223 28.55 38.99 0.36
CA GLU A 223 29.10 39.37 -0.93
C GLU A 223 30.57 38.97 -1.01
N LEU A 224 30.95 38.49 -2.18
CA LEU A 224 32.33 38.11 -2.43
C LEU A 224 33.20 39.38 -2.42
N PRO A 225 34.43 39.33 -1.86
CA PRO A 225 35.32 40.49 -1.81
C PRO A 225 35.47 41.16 -3.17
N GLU A 226 35.60 42.49 -3.16
CA GLU A 226 35.82 43.27 -4.37
C GLU A 226 37.02 42.74 -5.16
N ARG A 227 36.87 42.71 -6.47
CA ARG A 227 37.93 42.24 -7.35
C ARG A 227 39.03 43.29 -7.40
N LYS A 228 40.24 42.93 -6.95
CA LYS A 228 41.41 43.82 -7.06
C LYS A 228 41.65 44.20 -8.53
N ALA A 229 41.73 45.51 -8.79
CA ALA A 229 42.02 46.06 -10.11
C ALA A 229 43.37 45.56 -10.63
N GLY A 230 43.46 45.25 -11.93
CA GLY A 230 44.69 44.76 -12.57
C GLY A 230 44.95 43.25 -12.46
N LYS A 231 44.09 42.46 -11.79
CA LYS A 231 44.19 40.99 -11.79
C LYS A 231 43.12 40.31 -12.66
N PRO A 232 43.46 39.21 -13.36
CA PRO A 232 42.52 38.49 -14.21
C PRO A 232 41.40 37.75 -13.44
N GLY A 233 41.49 37.66 -12.10
CA GLY A 233 40.45 37.07 -11.25
C GLY A 233 40.72 37.24 -9.74
N ARG A 234 39.95 36.52 -8.90
CA ARG A 234 40.15 36.42 -7.44
C ARG A 234 41.18 35.34 -7.12
N SER A 235 41.93 35.49 -6.03
CA SER A 235 42.86 34.47 -5.53
C SER A 235 42.13 33.44 -4.67
N VAL A 236 42.45 32.16 -4.86
CA VAL A 236 41.97 31.04 -4.04
C VAL A 236 43.21 30.29 -3.53
N GLU A 237 43.27 30.03 -2.24
CA GLU A 237 44.38 29.32 -1.58
C GLU A 237 43.83 28.06 -0.91
N PHE A 238 44.56 26.96 -1.04
CA PHE A 238 44.25 25.68 -0.42
C PHE A 238 45.40 25.32 0.52
N GLU A 239 45.11 25.22 1.81
CA GLU A 239 46.14 24.94 2.82
C GLU A 239 45.80 23.62 3.54
N GLY A 240 46.69 22.64 3.46
CA GLY A 240 46.55 21.35 4.16
C GLY A 240 45.29 20.54 3.82
N VAL A 241 44.65 20.78 2.67
CA VAL A 241 43.36 20.16 2.32
C VAL A 241 43.56 18.73 1.83
N SER A 242 42.99 17.75 2.55
CA SER A 242 42.81 16.38 2.05
C SER A 242 41.35 16.11 1.78
N PHE A 243 41.02 15.59 0.60
CA PHE A 243 39.66 15.19 0.25
C PHE A 243 39.64 13.73 -0.18
N GLY A 244 38.69 12.98 0.38
CA GLY A 244 38.40 11.61 -0.04
C GLY A 244 36.93 11.50 -0.40
N TYR A 245 36.64 11.01 -1.60
CA TYR A 245 35.27 10.59 -1.91
C TYR A 245 34.89 9.47 -0.95
N ARG A 246 33.69 9.56 -0.36
CA ARG A 246 33.05 8.39 0.25
C ARG A 246 32.72 7.41 -0.86
N THR A 247 33.66 6.55 -1.24
CA THR A 247 33.37 5.37 -2.04
C THR A 247 32.41 4.50 -1.24
N GLY A 248 31.22 4.28 -1.81
CA GLY A 248 30.13 3.59 -1.15
C GLY A 248 30.60 2.27 -0.53
N ARG A 249 30.20 2.02 0.72
CA ARG A 249 30.33 0.70 1.35
C ARG A 249 29.70 -0.32 0.41
N ARG A 250 30.55 -1.10 -0.27
CA ARG A 250 30.22 -2.45 -0.70
C ARG A 250 30.19 -3.28 0.60
N HIS A 251 28.98 -3.64 1.02
CA HIS A 251 28.79 -4.93 1.70
C HIS A 251 28.83 -6.02 0.64
#